data_AF-A0A1G1LUU0-F1
#
_entry.id   AF-A0A1G1LUU0-F1
#
_cell.length_a   1.000
_cell.length_b   1.000
_cell.length_c   1.000
_cell.angle_alpha   90.00
_cell.angle_beta   90.00
_cell.angle_gamma   90.00
#
_symmetry.space_group_name_H-M   'P 1'
#
loop_
_entity.id
_entity.type
_entity.pdbx_description
1 polymer ?
#
loop_
_entity_poly.entity_id
_entity_poly.type
_entity_poly.pdbx_seq_one_letter_code
_entity_poly.pdbx_strand_id
1 'polypeptide(L)' 'MTEQEKNTLLSNKEVVEEINRHKWIESEKAGCDIGFERAAEDWLNRFAREWLRRHPILRKRNGR' A
#
# COMPACT_ATOMS: atom_id res chain seq x y z
N MET A 1 12.01 -2.76 0.17
CA MET A 1 10.72 -3.47 0.05
C MET A 1 10.80 -4.27 -1.23
N THR A 2 10.67 -5.59 -1.14
CA THR A 2 10.80 -6.47 -2.31
C THR A 2 9.48 -6.53 -3.09
N GLU A 3 9.54 -6.99 -4.34
CA GLU A 3 8.36 -7.22 -5.18
C GLU A 3 7.34 -8.13 -4.48
N GLN A 4 7.82 -9.14 -3.74
CA GLN A 4 6.99 -10.07 -2.98
C GLN A 4 6.23 -9.39 -1.84
N GLU A 5 6.86 -8.46 -1.12
CA GLU A 5 6.20 -7.70 -0.06
C GLU A 5 5.11 -6.80 -0.63
N LYS A 6 5.39 -6.13 -1.75
CA LYS A 6 4.41 -5.29 -2.45
C LYS A 6 3.18 -6.10 -2.87
N ASN A 7 3.39 -7.27 -3.47
CA ASN A 7 2.29 -8.13 -3.92
C ASN A 7 1.46 -8.66 -2.74
N THR A 8 2.12 -8.97 -1.62
CA THR A 8 1.45 -9.40 -0.38
C THR A 8 0.60 -8.28 0.20
N LEU A 9 1.10 -7.04 0.17
CA LEU A 9 0.39 -5.85 0.62
C LEU A 9 -0.85 -5.59 -0.25
N LEU A 10 -0.70 -5.61 -1.58
CA LEU A 10 -1.80 -5.44 -2.53
C LEU A 10 -2.86 -6.55 -2.43
N SER A 11 -2.51 -7.73 -1.92
CA SER A 11 -3.48 -8.80 -1.67
C SER A 11 -4.34 -8.56 -0.42
N ASN A 12 -3.92 -7.65 0.48
CA ASN A 12 -4.70 -7.31 1.68
C ASN A 12 -5.72 -6.21 1.36
N LYS A 13 -7.00 -6.47 1.65
CA LYS A 13 -8.08 -5.50 1.48
C LYS A 13 -7.84 -4.19 2.21
N GLU A 14 -7.29 -4.22 3.44
CA GLU A 14 -7.04 -2.99 4.21
C GLU A 14 -6.06 -2.05 3.49
N VAL A 15 -5.01 -2.63 2.88
CA VAL A 15 -4.03 -1.88 2.10
C VAL A 15 -4.67 -1.32 0.83
N VAL A 16 -5.48 -2.11 0.14
CA VAL A 16 -6.19 -1.68 -1.08
C VAL A 16 -7.15 -0.51 -0.78
N GLU A 17 -7.83 -0.54 0.36
CA GLU A 17 -8.67 0.58 0.81
C GLU A 17 -7.85 1.85 1.06
N GLU A 18 -6.69 1.73 1.70
CA GLU A 18 -5.80 2.86 1.95
C GLU A 18 -5.24 3.45 0.63
N ILE A 19 -4.87 2.58 -0.32
CA ILE A 19 -4.44 2.99 -1.66
C ILE A 19 -5.58 3.72 -2.40
N ASN A 20 -6.82 3.24 -2.28
CA ASN A 20 -7.97 3.91 -2.91
C ASN A 20 -8.24 5.29 -2.30
N ARG A 21 -8.08 5.45 -0.98
CA ARG A 21 -8.17 6.78 -0.34
C ARG A 21 -7.06 7.71 -0.82
N HIS A 22 -5.82 7.21 -0.89
CA HIS A 22 -4.68 7.98 -1.40
C HIS A 22 -4.89 8.39 -2.85
N LYS A 23 -5.34 7.46 -3.69
CA LYS A 23 -5.72 7.71 -5.08
C LYS A 23 -6.75 8.82 -5.18
N TRP A 24 -7.80 8.78 -4.37
CA TRP A 24 -8.87 9.77 -4.41
C TRP A 24 -8.33 11.17 -4.09
N ILE A 25 -7.55 11.31 -3.01
CA ILE A 25 -6.93 12.59 -2.62
C ILE A 25 -6.01 13.13 -3.71
N GLU A 26 -5.14 12.28 -4.27
CA GLU A 26 -4.21 12.72 -5.33
C GLU A 26 -4.95 13.01 -6.64
N SER A 27 -6.06 12.32 -6.93
CA SER A 27 -6.89 12.62 -8.10
C SER A 27 -7.60 13.97 -7.96
N GLU A 28 -8.09 14.29 -6.75
CA GLU A 28 -8.66 15.61 -6.46
C GLU A 28 -7.60 16.70 -6.60
N LYS A 29 -6.39 16.45 -6.11
CA LYS A 29 -5.28 17.42 -6.16
C LYS A 29 -4.74 17.61 -7.58
N ALA A 30 -4.67 16.55 -8.37
CA ALA A 30 -4.21 16.60 -9.76
C ALA A 30 -5.28 17.16 -10.72
N GLY A 31 -6.55 17.15 -10.31
CA GLY A 31 -7.68 17.51 -11.17
C GLY A 31 -7.96 16.47 -12.27
N CYS A 32 -7.34 15.29 -12.19
CA CYS A 32 -7.54 14.18 -13.11
C CYS A 32 -7.33 12.84 -12.38
N ASP A 33 -7.94 11.76 -12.90
CA ASP A 33 -7.73 10.43 -12.32
C ASP A 33 -6.29 9.99 -12.59
N ILE A 34 -5.51 9.83 -11.52
CA ILE A 34 -4.10 9.43 -11.63
C ILE A 34 -3.93 7.91 -11.92
N GLY A 35 -5.01 7.13 -11.87
CA GLY A 35 -5.00 5.69 -12.03
C GLY A 35 -4.62 4.93 -10.76
N PHE A 36 -5.13 3.71 -10.62
CA PHE A 36 -4.86 2.84 -9.46
C PHE A 36 -3.40 2.39 -9.41
N GLU A 37 -2.80 2.05 -10.55
CA GLU A 37 -1.42 1.55 -10.59
C GLU A 37 -0.41 2.58 -10.07
N ARG A 38 -0.55 3.84 -10.51
CA ARG A 38 0.33 4.94 -10.09
C ARG A 38 0.11 5.33 -8.62
N ALA A 39 -1.13 5.35 -8.17
CA ALA A 39 -1.45 5.58 -6.76
C ALA A 39 -0.92 4.46 -5.85
N ALA A 40 -1.07 3.21 -6.29
CA ALA A 40 -0.56 2.03 -5.58
C ALA A 40 0.96 2.06 -5.50
N GLU A 41 1.66 2.38 -6.59
CA GLU A 41 3.11 2.49 -6.58
C GLU A 41 3.62 3.59 -5.65
N ASP A 42 3.02 4.77 -5.68
CA ASP A 42 3.39 5.88 -4.77
C ASP A 42 3.11 5.50 -3.31
N TRP A 43 1.95 4.90 -3.04
CA TRP A 43 1.59 4.46 -1.69
C TRP A 43 2.53 3.37 -1.18
N LEU A 44 2.88 2.39 -2.02
CA LEU A 44 3.81 1.32 -1.68
C LEU A 44 5.23 1.85 -1.41
N ASN A 45 5.64 2.93 -2.07
CA ASN A 45 6.96 3.53 -1.83
C ASN A 45 6.99 4.39 -0.56
N ARG A 46 5.91 5.11 -0.25
CA ARG A 46 5.85 6.06 0.87
C ARG A 46 5.31 5.46 2.16
N PHE A 47 4.17 4.78 2.08
CA PHE A 47 3.39 4.35 3.26
C PHE A 47 3.63 2.90 3.63
N ALA A 48 3.97 2.02 2.69
CA ALA A 48 4.08 0.59 3.01
C ALA A 48 5.13 0.27 4.09
N ARG A 49 6.22 1.03 4.19
CA ARG A 49 7.22 0.83 5.26
C ARG A 49 6.62 1.09 6.65
N GLU A 50 5.81 2.13 6.77
CA GLU A 50 5.12 2.48 8.02
C GLU A 50 3.97 1.50 8.29
N TRP A 51 3.24 1.12 7.24
CA TRP A 51 2.21 0.10 7.31
C TRP A 51 2.76 -1.22 7.86
N LEU A 52 3.88 -1.72 7.34
CA LEU A 52 4.52 -2.95 7.83
C LEU A 52 5.01 -2.84 9.28
N ARG A 53 5.40 -1.65 9.74
CA ARG A 53 5.74 -1.43 11.15
C ARG A 53 4.50 -1.54 12.05
N ARG A 54 3.36 -1.02 11.61
CA ARG A 54 2.12 -1.01 12.40
C ARG A 54 1.36 -2.34 12.30
N HIS A 55 1.37 -2.95 11.12
CA HIS A 55 0.78 -4.24 10.80
C HIS A 55 1.91 -5.22 10.46
N PRO A 56 2.36 -6.04 11.43
CA PRO A 56 3.34 -7.09 11.18
C PRO A 56 2.70 -8.28 10.44
N ILE A 57 2.07 -8.02 9.29
CA ILE A 57 1.45 -9.02 8.40
C ILE A 57 2.46 -10.04 7.89
N LEU A 58 3.72 -9.62 7.75
CA LEU A 58 4.84 -10.48 7.33
C LEU A 58 5.56 -11.18 8.49
N ARG A 59 5.16 -10.92 9.74
CA ARG A 59 5.78 -11.56 10.89
C ARG A 59 5.20 -12.95 11.05
N LYS A 60 5.59 -13.89 10.17
CA LYS A 60 5.55 -15.30 10.52
C LYS A 60 6.38 -15.45 11.79
N ARG A 61 5.67 -15.61 12.90
CA ARG A 61 6.21 -15.94 14.21
C ARG A 61 6.86 -17.31 14.05
N ASN A 62 8.16 -17.34 13.76
CA ASN A 62 8.94 -18.55 13.97
C ASN A 62 8.79 -18.88 15.45
N GLY A 63 8.06 -19.97 15.72
CA GLY A 63 7.87 -20.52 17.04
C GLY A 63 9.23 -20.81 17.65
N ARG A 64 9.34 -20.50 18.94
CA ARG A 64 10.35 -21.10 19.81
C ARG A 64 10.21 -22.61 19.82
#